data_AF-A0A6J0T212-F1
#
_entry.id   AF-A0A6J0T212-F1
#
_cell.length_a   1.000
_cell.length_b   1.000
_cell.length_c   1.000
_cell.angle_alpha   90.00
_cell.angle_beta   90.00
_cell.angle_gamma   90.00
#
_symmetry.space_group_name_H-M   'P 1'
#
loop_
_entity.id
_entity.type
_entity.pdbx_description
1 polymer ?
#
loop_
_entity_poly.entity_id
_entity_poly.type
_entity_poly.pdbx_seq_one_letter_code
_entity_poly.pdbx_strand_id
1 'polypeptide(L)'
;MRDPGRSFPRKRKQPVVARTTRGVAHAGRRENGGIMSLLNKPKSEMTPEELQKREEEEFNTGPLSVLTQSVKNNTQVLINCRNNKKLLGRVKAFDRHCNMVLENVKEMWTEVPKSGKGKKKSKPVNKDRYISKMFLRGDSVIVVLRNPLIAGK
;
A
#
# COMPACT_ATOMS: atom_id res chain seq x y z
N MET A 1 -9.78 -13.21 51.21
CA MET A 1 -8.94 -13.73 50.11
C MET A 1 -9.74 -13.75 48.81
N ARG A 2 -9.50 -12.79 47.91
CA ARG A 2 -9.79 -12.80 46.46
C ARG A 2 -9.29 -11.46 45.89
N ASP A 3 -8.14 -11.49 45.22
CA ASP A 3 -7.71 -10.41 44.34
C ASP A 3 -8.46 -10.50 43.00
N PRO A 4 -8.92 -9.36 42.45
CA PRO A 4 -9.09 -9.28 41.02
C PRO A 4 -8.52 -7.98 40.43
N GLY A 5 -7.59 -8.14 39.49
CA GLY A 5 -7.53 -7.28 38.30
C GLY A 5 -6.41 -6.23 38.23
N ARG A 6 -5.19 -6.66 37.90
CA ARG A 6 -4.19 -5.78 37.27
C ARG A 6 -4.68 -5.37 35.88
N SER A 7 -4.98 -4.08 35.70
CA SER A 7 -5.18 -3.46 34.39
C SER A 7 -3.84 -3.29 33.67
N PHE A 8 -3.67 -3.95 32.52
CA PHE A 8 -2.54 -3.70 31.61
C PHE A 8 -2.78 -2.41 30.79
N PRO A 9 -1.82 -1.48 30.72
CA PRO A 9 -1.94 -0.32 29.84
C PRO A 9 -1.68 -0.73 28.37
N ARG A 10 -2.69 -0.55 27.50
CA ARG A 10 -2.53 -0.65 26.04
C ARG A 10 -1.61 0.49 25.56
N LYS A 11 -0.37 0.18 25.18
CA LYS A 11 0.50 1.10 24.45
C LYS A 11 -0.12 1.42 23.08
N ARG A 12 -0.70 2.62 22.95
CA ARG A 12 -1.05 3.22 21.65
C ARG A 12 0.26 3.49 20.90
N LYS A 13 0.56 2.73 19.84
CA LYS A 13 1.59 3.11 18.88
C LYS A 13 1.10 4.35 18.14
N GLN A 14 1.78 5.47 18.33
CA GLN A 14 1.56 6.68 17.53
C GLN A 14 2.09 6.43 16.11
N PRO A 15 1.41 6.91 15.06
CA PRO A 15 1.96 6.89 13.71
C PRO A 15 3.10 7.92 13.61
N VAL A 16 4.18 7.54 12.94
CA VAL A 16 5.34 8.41 12.70
C VAL A 16 4.92 9.46 11.67
N VAL A 17 4.61 10.67 12.14
CA VAL A 17 4.44 11.85 11.29
C VAL A 17 5.82 12.41 10.99
N ALA A 18 6.12 12.61 9.70
CA ALA A 18 7.35 13.22 9.22
C ALA A 18 7.57 14.58 9.89
N ARG A 19 8.62 14.69 10.71
CA ARG A 19 9.11 15.96 11.25
C ARG A 19 9.95 16.65 10.18
N THR A 20 9.54 17.87 9.83
CA THR A 20 10.39 18.85 9.15
C THR A 20 11.44 19.37 10.13
N THR A 21 12.73 19.23 9.82
CA THR A 21 13.79 20.04 10.42
C THR A 21 14.69 20.62 9.35
N ARG A 22 14.90 21.93 9.48
CA ARG A 22 15.80 22.77 8.69
C ARG A 22 17.24 22.26 8.77
N GLY A 23 17.99 22.61 7.73
CA GLY A 23 19.29 22.03 7.41
C GLY A 23 20.43 22.36 8.37
N VAL A 24 21.45 21.52 8.28
CA VAL A 24 22.82 21.80 8.64
C VAL A 24 23.69 21.17 7.55
N ALA A 25 24.47 21.99 6.86
CA ALA A 25 25.43 21.55 5.88
C ALA A 25 26.64 20.93 6.59
N HIS A 26 27.09 19.75 6.14
CA HIS A 26 28.47 19.30 6.36
C HIS A 26 29.02 18.59 5.12
N ALA A 27 30.28 18.87 4.88
CA ALA A 27 31.02 18.70 3.66
C ALA A 27 31.40 17.25 3.31
N GLY A 28 31.41 16.98 2.00
CA GLY A 28 32.44 16.23 1.27
C GLY A 28 33.01 14.93 1.86
N ARG A 29 32.42 13.79 1.47
CA ARG A 29 33.17 12.63 0.96
C ARG A 29 32.26 11.81 0.05
N ARG A 30 32.51 11.82 -1.26
CA ARG A 30 31.80 10.95 -2.21
C ARG A 30 32.42 9.55 -2.16
N GLU A 31 31.88 8.69 -1.31
CA GLU A 31 32.13 7.26 -1.39
C GLU A 31 31.10 6.62 -2.32
N ASN A 32 31.40 6.59 -3.62
CA ASN A 32 30.61 5.84 -4.60
C ASN A 32 30.87 4.32 -4.55
N GLY A 33 31.32 3.78 -3.40
CA GLY A 33 31.71 2.37 -3.22
C GLY A 33 30.76 1.51 -2.36
N GLY A 34 29.81 2.11 -1.63
CA GLY A 34 28.94 1.36 -0.70
C GLY A 34 27.76 0.64 -1.36
N ILE A 35 27.37 1.04 -2.57
CA ILE A 35 26.03 0.81 -3.13
C ILE A 35 25.84 -0.64 -3.62
N MET A 36 26.85 -1.22 -4.25
CA MET A 36 26.82 -2.63 -4.71
C MET A 36 27.03 -3.63 -3.56
N SER A 37 27.49 -3.16 -2.39
CA SER A 37 27.85 -4.03 -1.27
C SER A 37 26.63 -4.51 -0.46
N LEU A 38 25.54 -3.72 -0.39
CA LEU A 38 24.34 -4.05 0.38
C LEU A 38 23.42 -5.06 -0.32
N LEU A 39 23.47 -5.12 -1.65
CA LEU A 39 22.72 -6.10 -2.45
C LEU A 39 23.33 -7.50 -2.37
N ASN A 40 24.66 -7.59 -2.26
CA ASN A 40 25.42 -8.84 -2.21
C ASN A 40 25.54 -9.44 -0.79
N LYS A 41 25.23 -8.67 0.25
CA LYS A 41 25.19 -9.19 1.62
C LYS A 41 23.88 -9.97 1.87
N PRO A 42 23.95 -11.18 2.47
CA PRO A 42 22.76 -11.94 2.82
C PRO A 42 21.95 -11.19 3.88
N LYS A 43 20.61 -11.25 3.77
CA LYS A 43 19.69 -10.53 4.68
C LYS A 43 19.84 -10.93 6.15
N SER A 44 20.41 -12.10 6.44
CA SER A 44 20.67 -12.62 7.79
C SER A 44 21.79 -11.89 8.53
N GLU A 45 22.69 -11.20 7.82
CA GLU A 45 23.90 -10.56 8.40
C GLU A 45 23.79 -9.04 8.49
N MET A 46 22.70 -8.45 8.00
CA MET A 46 22.49 -7.00 8.03
C MET A 46 21.91 -6.54 9.36
N THR A 47 22.32 -5.35 9.79
CA THR A 47 21.69 -4.67 10.93
C THR A 47 20.25 -4.26 10.60
N PRO A 48 19.39 -4.03 11.61
CA PRO A 48 18.01 -3.57 11.39
C PRO A 48 17.93 -2.26 10.59
N GLU A 49 18.87 -1.35 10.78
CA GLU A 49 18.92 -0.06 10.09
C GLU A 49 19.29 -0.23 8.61
N GLU A 50 20.27 -1.10 8.30
CA GLU A 50 20.64 -1.43 6.93
C GLU A 50 19.51 -2.15 6.19
N LEU A 51 18.79 -3.05 6.87
CA LEU A 51 17.61 -3.72 6.31
C LEU A 51 16.52 -2.72 5.94
N GLN A 52 16.25 -1.75 6.82
CA GLN A 52 15.24 -0.72 6.57
C GLN A 52 15.64 0.19 5.40
N LYS A 53 16.91 0.60 5.34
CA LYS A 53 17.44 1.41 4.25
C LYS A 53 17.36 0.67 2.91
N ARG A 54 17.72 -0.61 2.89
CA ARG A 54 17.61 -1.46 1.71
C ARG A 54 16.15 -1.63 1.26
N GLU A 55 15.21 -1.84 2.19
CA GLU A 55 13.77 -1.89 1.86
C GLU A 55 13.28 -0.56 1.27
N GLU A 56 13.69 0.57 1.84
CA GLU A 56 13.31 1.90 1.33
C GLU A 56 13.86 2.16 -0.08
N GLU A 57 15.09 1.72 -0.36
CA GLU A 57 15.68 1.78 -1.70
C GLU A 57 14.94 0.86 -2.69
N GLU A 58 14.62 -0.37 -2.28
CA GLU A 58 13.80 -1.32 -3.05
C GLU A 58 12.41 -0.75 -3.36
N PHE A 59 11.80 0.01 -2.44
CA PHE A 59 10.52 0.69 -2.68
C PHE A 59 10.62 1.91 -3.60
N ASN A 60 11.76 2.60 -3.65
CA ASN A 60 11.91 3.80 -4.48
C ASN A 60 12.35 3.47 -5.92
N THR A 61 13.15 2.42 -6.10
CA THR A 61 13.74 2.05 -7.41
C THR A 61 13.12 0.80 -8.04
N GLY A 62 12.43 -0.03 -7.25
CA GLY A 62 11.84 -1.28 -7.72
C GLY A 62 10.41 -1.17 -8.29
N PRO A 63 9.77 -2.30 -8.58
CA PRO A 63 8.42 -2.35 -9.16
C PRO A 63 7.34 -1.74 -8.26
N LEU A 64 7.56 -1.69 -6.94
CA LEU A 64 6.66 -1.04 -5.99
C LEU A 64 6.76 0.48 -5.98
N SER A 65 7.71 1.08 -6.72
CA SER A 65 7.86 2.53 -6.85
C SER A 65 6.59 3.23 -7.37
N VAL A 66 5.75 2.52 -8.13
CA VAL A 66 4.43 3.02 -8.55
C VAL A 66 3.51 3.33 -7.37
N LEU A 67 3.55 2.52 -6.31
CA LEU A 67 2.79 2.74 -5.08
C LEU A 67 3.42 3.87 -4.25
N THR A 68 4.76 3.91 -4.17
CA THR A 68 5.50 5.00 -3.53
C THR A 68 5.12 6.36 -4.11
N GLN A 69 5.14 6.49 -5.44
CA GLN A 69 4.71 7.70 -6.14
C GLN A 69 3.23 7.99 -5.90
N SER A 70 2.38 6.95 -5.86
CA SER A 70 0.95 7.12 -5.65
C SER A 70 0.59 7.66 -4.26
N VAL A 71 1.32 7.23 -3.21
CA VAL A 71 1.17 7.76 -1.86
C VAL A 71 1.67 9.20 -1.79
N LYS A 72 2.88 9.48 -2.31
CA LYS A 72 3.51 10.81 -2.29
C LYS A 72 2.66 11.86 -3.00
N ASN A 73 2.15 11.53 -4.19
CA ASN A 73 1.35 12.44 -5.00
C ASN A 73 -0.15 12.35 -4.67
N ASN A 74 -0.53 11.51 -3.71
CA ASN A 74 -1.92 11.21 -3.37
C ASN A 74 -2.77 10.86 -4.61
N THR A 75 -2.19 10.22 -5.63
CA THR A 75 -2.89 9.93 -6.90
C THR A 75 -3.84 8.75 -6.75
N GLN A 76 -4.86 8.71 -7.59
CA GLN A 76 -5.79 7.60 -7.61
C GLN A 76 -5.14 6.37 -8.29
N VAL A 77 -5.45 5.18 -7.77
CA VAL A 77 -5.02 3.90 -8.33
C VAL A 77 -6.24 3.03 -8.62
N LEU A 78 -6.14 2.25 -9.69
CA LEU A 78 -7.06 1.17 -10.01
C LEU A 78 -6.40 -0.16 -9.65
N ILE A 79 -7.05 -0.95 -8.80
CA ILE A 79 -6.57 -2.24 -8.32
C ILE A 79 -7.54 -3.32 -8.79
N ASN A 80 -7.03 -4.34 -9.49
CA ASN A 80 -7.79 -5.52 -9.84
C ASN A 80 -7.56 -6.63 -8.82
N CYS A 81 -8.63 -7.12 -8.20
CA CYS A 81 -8.57 -8.13 -7.14
C CYS A 81 -8.88 -9.54 -7.65
N ARG A 82 -8.41 -10.57 -6.92
CA ARG A 82 -8.64 -12.00 -7.23
C ARG A 82 -10.11 -12.41 -7.28
N ASN A 83 -10.98 -11.72 -6.55
CA ASN A 83 -12.42 -11.95 -6.55
C ASN A 83 -13.15 -11.27 -7.73
N ASN A 84 -12.42 -10.85 -8.78
CA ASN A 84 -12.93 -10.16 -9.95
C ASN A 84 -13.63 -8.83 -9.63
N LYS A 85 -13.33 -8.23 -8.48
CA LYS A 85 -13.73 -6.87 -8.12
C LYS A 85 -12.61 -5.89 -8.45
N LYS A 86 -13.00 -4.67 -8.82
CA LYS A 86 -12.08 -3.57 -9.09
C LYS A 86 -12.22 -2.51 -8.01
N LEU A 87 -11.10 -2.04 -7.46
CA LEU A 87 -11.07 -0.97 -6.47
C LEU A 87 -10.44 0.25 -7.12
N LEU A 88 -11.14 1.37 -7.07
CA LEU A 88 -10.61 2.68 -7.46
C LEU A 88 -10.50 3.53 -6.19
N GLY A 89 -9.29 3.90 -5.79
CA GLY A 89 -9.09 4.60 -4.51
C GLY A 89 -7.72 5.29 -4.42
N ARG A 90 -7.39 5.83 -3.25
CA ARG A 90 -6.08 6.45 -2.99
C ARG A 90 -5.36 5.65 -1.91
N VAL A 91 -4.09 5.30 -2.18
CA VAL A 91 -3.24 4.59 -1.23
C VAL A 91 -2.70 5.57 -0.21
N LYS A 92 -2.85 5.26 1.09
CA LYS A 92 -2.26 6.02 2.19
C LYS A 92 -1.00 5.38 2.76
N ALA A 93 -0.95 4.06 2.76
CA ALA A 93 0.22 3.29 3.16
C ALA A 93 0.22 1.95 2.43
N PHE A 94 1.40 1.37 2.25
CA PHE A 94 1.58 0.02 1.73
C PHE A 94 2.79 -0.65 2.40
N ASP A 95 2.94 -1.95 2.20
CA ASP A 95 4.11 -2.71 2.66
C ASP A 95 4.70 -3.61 1.57
N ARG A 96 5.75 -4.36 1.90
CA ARG A 96 6.44 -5.32 1.00
C ARG A 96 5.57 -6.47 0.51
N HIS A 97 4.50 -6.80 1.23
CA HIS A 97 3.55 -7.84 0.85
C HIS A 97 2.43 -7.29 -0.03
N CYS A 98 2.49 -6.00 -0.40
CA CYS A 98 1.42 -5.28 -1.08
C CYS A 98 0.13 -5.18 -0.25
N ASN A 99 0.19 -5.30 1.08
CA ASN A 99 -0.94 -4.88 1.91
C ASN A 99 -1.06 -3.36 1.80
N MET A 100 -2.28 -2.85 1.74
CA MET A 100 -2.54 -1.43 1.51
C MET A 100 -3.59 -0.88 2.45
N VAL A 101 -3.36 0.35 2.92
CA VAL A 101 -4.38 1.19 3.54
C VAL A 101 -4.90 2.14 2.46
N LEU A 102 -6.19 2.05 2.16
CA LEU A 102 -6.86 2.82 1.13
C LEU A 102 -7.89 3.77 1.74
N GLU A 103 -8.04 4.94 1.13
CA GLU A 103 -9.12 5.89 1.44
C GLU A 103 -9.89 6.28 0.18
N ASN A 104 -11.15 6.68 0.36
CA ASN A 104 -12.08 7.08 -0.71
C ASN A 104 -12.21 5.99 -1.79
N VAL A 105 -12.47 4.76 -1.38
CA VAL A 105 -12.49 3.59 -2.25
C VAL A 105 -13.86 3.43 -2.88
N LYS A 106 -13.90 3.34 -4.20
CA LYS A 106 -15.04 2.86 -4.97
C LYS A 106 -14.76 1.42 -5.41
N GLU A 107 -15.47 0.47 -4.81
CA GLU A 107 -15.44 -0.93 -5.24
C GLU A 107 -16.50 -1.14 -6.32
N MET A 108 -16.11 -1.78 -7.43
CA MET A 108 -16.96 -2.03 -8.59
C MET A 108 -16.93 -3.52 -8.94
N TRP A 109 -18.10 -4.09 -9.20
CA TRP A 109 -18.25 -5.48 -9.67
C TRP A 109 -19.46 -5.60 -10.60
N THR A 110 -19.52 -6.70 -11.32
CA THR A 110 -20.65 -7.02 -12.19
C THR A 110 -21.39 -8.22 -11.63
N GLU A 111 -22.69 -8.09 -11.45
CA GLU A 111 -23.58 -9.21 -11.12
C GLU A 111 -24.32 -9.66 -12.36
N VAL A 112 -24.36 -10.97 -12.58
CA VAL A 112 -25.26 -11.56 -13.57
C VAL A 112 -26.47 -12.08 -12.81
N PRO A 113 -27.66 -11.47 -12.98
CA PRO A 113 -28.85 -11.95 -12.29
C PRO A 113 -29.09 -13.42 -12.64
N LYS A 114 -29.53 -14.22 -11.66
CA LYS A 114 -29.95 -15.59 -11.94
C LYS A 114 -31.33 -15.52 -12.60
N SER A 115 -31.37 -15.70 -13.91
CA SER A 115 -32.62 -15.84 -14.65
C SER A 115 -33.29 -17.16 -14.25
N GLY A 116 -34.62 -17.17 -14.08
CA GLY A 116 -35.37 -18.39 -13.81
C GLY A 116 -35.20 -19.44 -14.93
N LYS A 117 -35.39 -20.73 -14.59
CA LYS A 117 -35.30 -21.84 -15.57
C LYS A 117 -36.08 -21.50 -16.85
N GLY A 118 -35.41 -21.53 -17.99
CA GLY A 118 -36.02 -21.32 -19.32
C GLY A 118 -35.96 -19.89 -19.88
N LYS A 119 -35.48 -18.88 -19.12
CA LYS A 119 -35.33 -17.51 -19.63
C LYS A 119 -33.88 -17.22 -20.06
N LYS A 120 -33.70 -16.46 -21.15
CA LYS A 120 -32.38 -16.00 -21.63
C LYS A 120 -31.57 -15.39 -20.48
N LYS A 121 -30.24 -15.61 -20.49
CA LYS A 121 -29.31 -15.02 -19.50
C LYS A 121 -29.54 -13.51 -19.45
N SER A 122 -29.81 -13.00 -18.25
CA SER A 122 -30.03 -11.57 -18.04
C SER A 122 -28.75 -10.78 -18.28
N LYS A 123 -28.90 -9.53 -18.72
CA LYS A 123 -27.78 -8.64 -18.97
C LYS A 123 -26.94 -8.46 -17.70
N PRO A 124 -25.60 -8.46 -17.79
CA PRO A 124 -24.74 -8.15 -16.64
C PRO A 124 -25.05 -6.74 -16.11
N VAL A 125 -25.21 -6.61 -14.79
CA VAL A 125 -25.50 -5.35 -14.12
C VAL A 125 -24.27 -4.90 -13.35
N ASN A 126 -23.80 -3.70 -13.62
CA ASN A 126 -22.68 -3.11 -12.90
C ASN A 126 -23.18 -2.56 -11.57
N LYS A 127 -22.53 -2.97 -10.48
CA LYS A 127 -22.74 -2.45 -9.14
C LYS A 127 -21.48 -1.80 -8.62
N ASP A 128 -21.66 -0.81 -7.76
CA ASP A 128 -20.61 -0.18 -7.02
C ASP A 128 -21.01 0.06 -5.57
N ARG A 129 -19.99 0.20 -4.71
CA ARG A 129 -20.15 0.70 -3.36
C ARG A 129 -19.00 1.61 -3.00
N TYR A 130 -19.28 2.57 -2.13
CA TYR A 130 -18.27 3.49 -1.62
C TYR A 130 -17.85 3.10 -0.20
N ILE A 131 -16.55 3.17 0.07
CA ILE A 131 -15.92 2.80 1.33
C ILE A 131 -14.91 3.89 1.69
N SER A 132 -15.16 4.60 2.79
CA SER A 132 -14.32 5.74 3.18
C SER A 132 -12.89 5.36 3.51
N LYS A 133 -12.70 4.25 4.26
CA LYS A 133 -11.39 3.70 4.65
C LYS A 133 -11.42 2.17 4.56
N MET A 134 -10.37 1.58 4.01
CA MET A 134 -10.27 0.14 3.79
C MET A 134 -8.84 -0.34 4.00
N PHE A 135 -8.70 -1.49 4.65
CA PHE A 135 -7.46 -2.28 4.61
C PHE A 135 -7.61 -3.38 3.56
N LEU A 136 -6.68 -3.44 2.62
CA LEU A 136 -6.60 -4.45 1.58
C LEU A 136 -5.38 -5.34 1.82
N ARG A 137 -5.60 -6.65 1.85
CA ARG A 137 -4.50 -7.62 1.96
C ARG A 137 -3.87 -7.86 0.59
N GLY A 138 -2.54 -7.93 0.53
CA GLY A 138 -1.78 -8.04 -0.71
C GLY A 138 -1.99 -9.35 -1.46
N ASP A 139 -2.35 -10.43 -0.76
CA ASP A 139 -2.78 -11.68 -1.40
C ASP A 139 -4.01 -11.50 -2.29
N SER A 140 -4.83 -10.45 -2.10
CA SER A 140 -6.00 -10.24 -2.96
C SER A 140 -5.68 -9.47 -4.24
N VAL A 141 -4.49 -8.86 -4.34
CA VAL A 141 -4.11 -7.98 -5.45
C VAL A 141 -3.56 -8.81 -6.61
N ILE A 142 -4.00 -8.50 -7.84
CA ILE A 142 -3.41 -9.04 -9.07
C ILE A 142 -2.59 -7.95 -9.79
N VAL A 143 -3.22 -6.81 -10.06
CA VAL A 143 -2.63 -5.72 -10.83
C VAL A 143 -2.97 -4.39 -10.18
N VAL A 144 -1.99 -3.49 -10.14
CA VAL A 144 -2.16 -2.10 -9.73
C VAL A 144 -1.79 -1.19 -10.88
N LEU A 145 -2.69 -0.27 -11.22
CA LEU A 145 -2.50 0.73 -12.25
C LEU A 145 -2.63 2.12 -11.63
N ARG A 146 -1.61 2.96 -11.84
CA ARG A 146 -1.70 4.39 -11.50
C ARG A 146 -2.62 5.08 -12.50
N ASN A 147 -3.62 5.82 -12.02
CA ASN A 147 -4.50 6.60 -12.88
C ASN A 147 -3.78 7.88 -13.35
N PRO A 148 -3.51 8.07 -14.65
CA PRO A 148 -2.82 9.27 -15.16
C PRO A 148 -3.68 10.54 -15.11
N LEU A 149 -4.99 10.43 -14.88
CA LEU A 149 -5.97 11.52 -15.01
C LEU A 149 -5.89 12.63 -13.94
N ILE A 150 -4.73 12.82 -13.29
CA ILE A 150 -4.45 13.90 -12.33
C ILE A 150 -3.13 14.64 -12.69
N ALA A 151 -2.51 14.35 -13.84
CA ALA A 151 -1.32 15.08 -14.31
C ALA A 151 -1.62 16.44 -14.96
N GLY A 152 -2.85 16.94 -14.87
CA GLY A 152 -3.28 18.20 -15.49
C GLY A 152 -4.36 18.90 -14.69
N LYS A 153 -3.96 19.56 -13.61
CA LYS A 153 -4.60 20.75 -13.01
C LYS A 153 -3.63 21.38 -12.03
#